data_AF-A0A448YYV3-F1
#
_entry.id   AF-A0A448YYV3-F1
#
_cell.length_a   1.000
_cell.length_b   1.000
_cell.length_c   1.000
_cell.angle_alpha   90.00
_cell.angle_beta   90.00
_cell.angle_gamma   90.00
#
_symmetry.space_group_name_H-M   'P 1'
#
loop_
_entity.id
_entity.type
_entity.pdbx_description
1 polymer ?
#
loop_
_entity_poly.entity_id
_entity_poly.type
_entity_poly.pdbx_seq_one_letter_code
_entity_poly.pdbx_strand_id
1 'polypeptide(L)'
;MPMVTASLKLSWLSLGEESNIHAQCYNRQRMTFRRRLARTEATGDESEKREQTNRAIQSLMVKHDPILLFASRLLSPQKAEEASALYAWCRRLDEICDSEENSSKPELVQDQLDVWQERFDDLWSDETKEGARKTTRVEPTATTYYSEDDFLMDLALKECIERYQSSGMLTRKPFDDMVQGMKSDAVEKRRIRDMAELELYGYRVAGTVGLMLLPLLLTPEDDANDSSSTSAAEAVKTAREPATCLGTAIQLVNILRDATQDAVLGRIYLPTDMLRAEGVTEEDEAKWLLEAAVGEGMSPAPDGYKRVVEKVSNRGYELLAHAEEGRSTLPGPFGPLLVQVIVELYRDYLEELKRRGYDNLQGGSGSNKGTMDRVKISGLRKAQASLRAIAKVLIDSKQTSILIQFDSLSDFLPQLYKYKL
;
A
#
# COMPACT_ATOMS: atom_id res chain seq x y z
N MET A 1 -5.64 6.93 67.25
CA MET A 1 -6.65 6.84 66.17
C MET A 1 -5.92 6.75 64.83
N PRO A 2 -6.01 5.60 64.14
CA PRO A 2 -5.54 5.46 62.76
C PRO A 2 -6.69 5.84 61.80
N MET A 3 -6.46 6.74 60.84
CA MET A 3 -7.33 6.89 59.66
C MET A 3 -6.67 7.77 58.59
N VAL A 4 -5.62 7.28 57.92
CA VAL A 4 -5.24 7.75 56.58
C VAL A 4 -4.53 6.62 55.80
N THR A 5 -5.20 5.49 55.52
CA THR A 5 -4.68 4.45 54.60
C THR A 5 -5.77 3.77 53.76
N ALA A 6 -6.87 4.47 53.43
CA ALA A 6 -7.99 3.87 52.70
C ALA A 6 -8.23 4.40 51.26
N SER A 7 -7.64 5.51 50.83
CA SER A 7 -7.98 6.11 49.52
C SER A 7 -7.12 5.69 48.31
N LEU A 8 -6.13 4.81 48.49
CA LEU A 8 -5.29 4.32 47.37
C LEU A 8 -5.62 2.89 46.90
N LYS A 9 -6.62 2.23 47.49
CA LYS A 9 -7.03 0.85 47.10
C LYS A 9 -8.27 0.77 46.20
N LEU A 10 -8.98 1.88 45.97
CA LEU A 10 -10.22 1.87 45.18
C LEU A 10 -10.03 2.20 43.69
N SER A 11 -8.90 2.79 43.26
CA SER A 11 -8.66 3.05 41.82
C SER A 11 -8.06 1.87 41.06
N TRP A 12 -7.54 0.86 41.76
CA TRP A 12 -7.00 -0.36 41.12
C TRP A 12 -8.08 -1.41 40.81
N LEU A 13 -9.21 -1.37 41.52
CA LEU A 13 -10.33 -2.28 41.28
C LEU A 13 -11.23 -1.81 40.12
N SER A 14 -11.39 -0.50 39.90
CA SER A 14 -12.19 0.03 38.79
C SER A 14 -11.50 -0.13 37.43
N LEU A 15 -10.16 -0.02 37.37
CA LEU A 15 -9.38 -0.29 36.16
C LEU A 15 -9.42 -1.77 35.75
N GLY A 16 -9.52 -2.69 36.73
CA GLY A 16 -9.64 -4.12 36.47
C GLY A 16 -11.02 -4.56 35.98
N GLU A 17 -12.10 -3.90 36.40
CA GLU A 17 -13.45 -4.22 35.92
C GLU A 17 -13.73 -3.67 34.51
N GLU A 18 -13.22 -2.47 34.18
CA GLU A 18 -13.28 -1.93 32.81
C GLU A 18 -12.44 -2.78 31.83
N SER A 19 -11.22 -3.21 32.21
CA SER A 19 -10.36 -4.09 31.40
C SER A 19 -11.02 -5.41 30.96
N ASN A 20 -11.94 -5.94 31.79
CA ASN A 20 -12.62 -7.21 31.53
C ASN A 20 -13.78 -7.05 30.53
N ILE A 21 -14.45 -5.91 30.53
CA ILE A 21 -15.56 -5.61 29.61
C ILE A 21 -15.04 -5.43 28.17
N HIS A 22 -13.85 -4.87 27.99
CA HIS A 22 -13.27 -4.57 26.68
C HIS A 22 -12.69 -5.80 25.97
N ALA A 23 -11.95 -6.66 26.68
CA ALA A 23 -11.54 -7.96 26.16
C ALA A 23 -12.77 -8.83 25.81
N GLN A 24 -13.86 -8.72 26.57
CA GLN A 24 -15.13 -9.36 26.22
C GLN A 24 -15.78 -8.75 24.97
N CYS A 25 -15.67 -7.44 24.75
CA CYS A 25 -16.20 -6.76 23.56
C CYS A 25 -15.48 -7.23 22.29
N TYR A 26 -14.15 -7.23 22.29
CA TYR A 26 -13.34 -7.74 21.18
C TYR A 26 -13.64 -9.22 20.89
N ASN A 27 -13.61 -10.07 21.93
CA ASN A 27 -13.92 -11.49 21.76
C ASN A 27 -15.36 -11.71 21.25
N ARG A 28 -16.33 -10.90 21.68
CA ARG A 28 -17.70 -10.93 21.13
C ARG A 28 -17.73 -10.53 19.66
N GLN A 29 -17.00 -9.49 19.27
CA GLN A 29 -16.96 -9.01 17.89
C GLN A 29 -16.25 -10.01 16.97
N ARG A 30 -15.12 -10.58 17.39
CA ARG A 30 -14.44 -11.67 16.67
C ARG A 30 -15.30 -12.92 16.55
N MET A 31 -15.98 -13.33 17.62
CA MET A 31 -16.94 -14.45 17.57
C MET A 31 -18.14 -14.13 16.65
N THR A 32 -18.57 -12.87 16.61
CA THR A 32 -19.63 -12.41 15.69
C THR A 32 -19.14 -12.47 14.24
N PHE A 33 -17.93 -12.00 13.96
CA PHE A 33 -17.27 -12.10 12.66
C PHE A 33 -17.18 -13.56 12.19
N ARG A 34 -16.59 -14.45 13.00
CA ARG A 34 -16.48 -15.89 12.67
C ARG A 34 -17.84 -16.54 12.40
N ARG A 35 -18.84 -16.29 13.25
CA ARG A 35 -20.20 -16.79 13.05
C ARG A 35 -20.83 -16.25 11.78
N ARG A 36 -20.55 -15.00 11.44
CA ARG A 36 -21.05 -14.36 10.23
C ARG A 36 -20.37 -14.95 8.99
N LEU A 37 -19.07 -15.13 9.01
CA LEU A 37 -18.30 -15.78 7.95
C LEU A 37 -18.84 -17.20 7.66
N ALA A 38 -18.94 -18.04 8.70
CA ALA A 38 -19.48 -19.40 8.57
C ALA A 38 -20.94 -19.44 8.07
N ARG A 39 -21.78 -18.47 8.47
CA ARG A 39 -23.16 -18.34 7.94
C ARG A 39 -23.17 -17.91 6.48
N THR A 40 -22.27 -17.02 6.08
CA THR A 40 -22.15 -16.56 4.71
C THR A 40 -21.79 -17.72 3.79
N GLU A 41 -20.85 -18.57 4.20
CA GLU A 41 -20.46 -19.78 3.46
C GLU A 41 -21.60 -20.79 3.36
N ALA A 42 -22.41 -20.93 4.41
CA ALA A 42 -23.54 -21.86 4.42
C ALA A 42 -24.75 -21.41 3.57
N THR A 43 -24.87 -20.12 3.23
CA THR A 43 -26.09 -19.55 2.62
C THR A 43 -26.09 -19.51 1.08
N GLY A 44 -24.93 -19.68 0.42
CA GLY A 44 -24.84 -19.85 -1.05
C GLY A 44 -25.33 -18.68 -1.92
N ASP A 45 -25.80 -17.57 -1.33
CA ASP A 45 -26.23 -16.38 -2.07
C ASP A 45 -25.02 -15.52 -2.46
N GLU A 46 -24.30 -15.94 -3.49
CA GLU A 46 -23.03 -15.35 -3.93
C GLU A 46 -23.22 -14.10 -4.80
N SER A 47 -24.30 -14.02 -5.59
CA SER A 47 -24.45 -12.97 -6.61
C SER A 47 -24.72 -11.59 -6.01
N GLU A 48 -25.64 -11.47 -5.06
CA GLU A 48 -25.97 -10.16 -4.45
C GLU A 48 -24.81 -9.66 -3.58
N LYS A 49 -24.14 -10.58 -2.86
CA LYS A 49 -22.98 -10.26 -2.02
C LYS A 49 -21.77 -9.82 -2.84
N ARG A 50 -21.51 -10.47 -3.97
CA ARG A 50 -20.44 -10.07 -4.90
C ARG A 50 -20.69 -8.67 -5.46
N GLU A 51 -21.94 -8.33 -5.80
CA GLU A 51 -22.29 -6.99 -6.25
C GLU A 51 -22.09 -5.93 -5.15
N GLN A 52 -22.50 -6.22 -3.91
CA GLN A 52 -22.28 -5.32 -2.76
C GLN A 52 -20.78 -5.10 -2.48
N THR A 53 -20.01 -6.18 -2.49
CA THR A 53 -18.55 -6.18 -2.31
C THR A 53 -17.86 -5.34 -3.39
N ASN A 54 -18.21 -5.56 -4.66
CA ASN A 54 -17.68 -4.79 -5.79
C ASN A 54 -17.99 -3.30 -5.65
N ARG A 55 -19.21 -2.94 -5.20
CA ARG A 55 -19.58 -1.54 -4.95
C ARG A 55 -18.74 -0.90 -3.84
N ALA A 56 -18.54 -1.61 -2.73
CA ALA A 56 -17.74 -1.12 -1.61
C ALA A 56 -16.28 -0.85 -2.05
N ILE A 57 -15.67 -1.80 -2.75
CA ILE A 57 -14.28 -1.64 -3.21
C ILE A 57 -14.17 -0.54 -4.27
N GLN A 58 -15.08 -0.47 -5.24
CA GLN A 58 -15.06 0.61 -6.23
C GLN A 58 -15.20 1.99 -5.60
N SER A 59 -16.06 2.14 -4.59
CA SER A 59 -16.21 3.40 -3.86
C SER A 59 -14.89 3.81 -3.20
N LEU A 60 -14.19 2.86 -2.56
CA LEU A 60 -12.88 3.08 -1.95
C LEU A 60 -11.83 3.48 -3.01
N MET A 61 -11.76 2.77 -4.14
CA MET A 61 -10.79 3.04 -5.21
C MET A 61 -11.00 4.39 -5.89
N VAL A 62 -12.25 4.75 -6.22
CA VAL A 62 -12.58 6.05 -6.82
C VAL A 62 -12.14 7.21 -5.93
N LYS A 63 -12.25 7.04 -4.62
CA LYS A 63 -11.88 8.07 -3.64
C LYS A 63 -10.36 8.20 -3.46
N HIS A 64 -9.62 7.09 -3.53
CA HIS A 64 -8.23 7.05 -3.04
C HIS A 64 -7.16 6.77 -4.09
N ASP A 65 -7.43 6.01 -5.16
CA ASP A 65 -6.40 5.70 -6.18
C ASP A 65 -6.98 5.51 -7.61
N PRO A 66 -7.05 6.61 -8.39
CA PRO A 66 -7.52 6.58 -9.77
C PRO A 66 -6.59 5.79 -10.71
N ILE A 67 -5.32 5.62 -10.35
CA ILE A 67 -4.31 4.93 -11.16
C ILE A 67 -4.57 3.43 -11.10
N LEU A 68 -4.81 2.90 -9.90
CA LEU A 68 -5.17 1.50 -9.72
C LEU A 68 -6.56 1.17 -10.28
N LEU A 69 -7.50 2.11 -10.24
CA LEU A 69 -8.79 1.96 -10.92
C LEU A 69 -8.67 1.94 -12.45
N PHE A 70 -7.71 2.65 -13.00
CA PHE A 70 -7.39 2.58 -14.43
C PHE A 70 -6.70 1.25 -14.77
N ALA A 71 -5.72 0.85 -13.96
CA ALA A 71 -5.02 -0.43 -14.07
C ALA A 71 -5.99 -1.63 -14.03
N SER A 72 -6.98 -1.61 -13.13
CA SER A 72 -7.96 -2.69 -13.02
C SER A 72 -8.81 -2.86 -14.28
N ARG A 73 -8.95 -1.83 -15.13
CA ARG A 73 -9.61 -1.96 -16.44
C ARG A 73 -8.78 -2.65 -17.51
N LEU A 74 -7.48 -2.81 -17.29
CA LEU A 74 -6.59 -3.59 -18.16
C LEU A 74 -6.62 -5.09 -17.81
N LEU A 75 -7.28 -5.46 -16.71
CA LEU A 75 -7.41 -6.83 -16.25
C LEU A 75 -8.79 -7.39 -16.65
N SER A 76 -8.90 -8.72 -16.79
CA SER A 76 -10.21 -9.37 -16.84
C SER A 76 -11.05 -9.03 -15.60
N PRO A 77 -12.39 -9.09 -15.69
CA PRO A 77 -13.28 -8.78 -14.57
C PRO A 77 -12.91 -9.53 -13.29
N GLN A 78 -12.56 -10.81 -13.40
CA GLN A 78 -12.17 -11.64 -12.27
C GLN A 78 -10.87 -11.16 -11.61
N LYS A 79 -9.81 -10.91 -12.39
CA LYS A 79 -8.54 -10.39 -11.85
C LYS A 79 -8.68 -8.98 -11.30
N ALA A 80 -9.51 -8.15 -11.92
CA ALA A 80 -9.83 -6.82 -11.43
C ALA A 80 -10.46 -6.89 -10.04
N GLU A 81 -11.46 -7.75 -9.83
CA GLU A 81 -12.12 -7.94 -8.53
C GLU A 81 -11.13 -8.43 -7.45
N GLU A 82 -10.26 -9.38 -7.78
CA GLU A 82 -9.27 -9.89 -6.83
C GLU A 82 -8.19 -8.86 -6.49
N ALA A 83 -7.68 -8.13 -7.50
CA ALA A 83 -6.71 -7.06 -7.28
C ALA A 83 -7.33 -5.93 -6.45
N SER A 84 -8.60 -5.63 -6.70
CA SER A 84 -9.42 -4.72 -5.92
C SER A 84 -9.54 -5.17 -4.46
N ALA A 85 -9.81 -6.45 -4.19
CA ALA A 85 -9.90 -6.99 -2.82
C ALA A 85 -8.56 -6.87 -2.07
N LEU A 86 -7.46 -7.26 -2.71
CA LEU A 86 -6.10 -7.11 -2.16
C LEU A 86 -5.78 -5.64 -1.87
N TYR A 87 -6.08 -4.74 -2.81
CA TYR A 87 -5.86 -3.31 -2.64
C TYR A 87 -6.69 -2.75 -1.48
N ALA A 88 -7.95 -3.15 -1.35
CA ALA A 88 -8.83 -2.67 -0.30
C ALA A 88 -8.29 -3.03 1.10
N TRP A 89 -7.78 -4.25 1.26
CA TRP A 89 -7.12 -4.68 2.49
C TRP A 89 -5.85 -3.84 2.79
N CYS A 90 -5.01 -3.64 1.77
CA CYS A 90 -3.80 -2.80 1.87
C CYS A 90 -4.15 -1.36 2.27
N ARG A 91 -5.17 -0.78 1.64
CA ARG A 91 -5.60 0.59 1.89
C ARG A 91 -6.18 0.77 3.29
N ARG A 92 -6.84 -0.23 3.85
CA ARG A 92 -7.35 -0.11 5.22
C ARG A 92 -6.23 -0.11 6.26
N LEU A 93 -5.16 -0.86 6.04
CA LEU A 93 -3.95 -0.75 6.88
C LEU A 93 -3.36 0.66 6.83
N ASP A 94 -3.29 1.25 5.64
CA ASP A 94 -2.82 2.61 5.43
C ASP A 94 -3.72 3.64 6.16
N GLU A 95 -5.05 3.48 6.09
CA GLU A 95 -6.01 4.33 6.83
C GLU A 95 -5.87 4.23 8.36
N ILE A 96 -5.55 3.05 8.89
CA ILE A 96 -5.25 2.87 10.30
C ILE A 96 -4.00 3.68 10.68
N CYS A 97 -2.97 3.68 9.85
CA CYS A 97 -1.75 4.44 10.12
C CYS A 97 -1.92 5.96 9.93
N ASP A 98 -2.71 6.39 8.96
CA ASP A 98 -2.75 7.80 8.50
C ASP A 98 -3.90 8.63 9.07
N SER A 99 -4.78 8.06 9.90
CA SER A 99 -5.90 8.83 10.44
C SER A 99 -5.45 9.91 11.43
N GLU A 100 -6.00 11.12 11.32
CA GLU A 100 -5.63 12.27 12.17
C GLU A 100 -5.80 11.98 13.68
N GLU A 101 -6.81 11.17 14.04
CA GLU A 101 -7.06 10.73 15.42
C GLU A 101 -5.94 9.82 15.95
N ASN A 102 -5.32 9.06 15.05
CA ASN A 102 -4.30 8.07 15.32
C ASN A 102 -2.87 8.65 15.29
N SER A 103 -2.64 9.73 14.53
CA SER A 103 -1.31 10.36 14.35
C SER A 103 -0.65 10.79 15.66
N SER A 104 -1.43 11.02 16.72
CA SER A 104 -0.93 11.39 18.06
C SER A 104 -0.97 10.25 19.08
N LYS A 105 -1.37 9.03 18.69
CA LYS A 105 -1.58 7.88 19.58
C LYS A 105 -0.97 6.60 18.97
N PRO A 106 0.36 6.46 18.95
CA PRO A 106 1.04 5.30 18.40
C PRO A 106 0.55 3.95 18.97
N GLU A 107 0.25 3.91 20.27
CA GLU A 107 -0.28 2.73 20.96
C GLU A 107 -1.63 2.28 20.40
N LEU A 108 -2.54 3.22 20.11
CA LEU A 108 -3.83 2.92 19.50
C LEU A 108 -3.65 2.34 18.09
N VAL A 109 -2.72 2.89 17.31
CA VAL A 109 -2.41 2.36 15.96
C VAL A 109 -1.89 0.92 16.06
N GLN A 110 -0.99 0.64 17.00
CA GLN A 110 -0.48 -0.72 17.19
C GLN A 110 -1.60 -1.69 17.56
N ASP A 111 -2.49 -1.32 18.49
CA ASP A 111 -3.64 -2.13 18.86
C ASP A 111 -4.58 -2.37 17.66
N GLN A 112 -4.83 -1.33 16.85
CA GLN A 112 -5.65 -1.45 15.64
C GLN A 112 -5.03 -2.40 14.61
N LEU A 113 -3.71 -2.32 14.41
CA LEU A 113 -2.98 -3.21 13.51
C LEU A 113 -2.92 -4.66 14.03
N ASP A 114 -2.83 -4.86 15.35
CA ASP A 114 -2.93 -6.18 15.98
C ASP A 114 -4.31 -6.81 15.74
N VAL A 115 -5.38 -6.04 15.94
CA VAL A 115 -6.75 -6.48 15.63
C VAL A 115 -6.89 -6.84 14.16
N TRP A 116 -6.34 -6.04 13.25
CA TRP A 116 -6.38 -6.31 11.82
C TRP A 116 -5.62 -7.58 11.44
N GLN A 117 -4.45 -7.81 12.06
CA GLN A 117 -3.67 -9.04 11.89
C GLN A 117 -4.44 -10.28 12.39
N GLU A 118 -5.13 -10.19 13.52
CA GLU A 118 -5.95 -11.30 14.03
C GLU A 118 -7.14 -11.63 13.12
N ARG A 119 -7.72 -10.63 12.44
CA ARG A 119 -8.75 -10.88 11.42
C ARG A 119 -8.17 -11.61 10.22
N PHE A 120 -7.03 -11.13 9.71
CA PHE A 120 -6.33 -11.80 8.62
C PHE A 120 -5.94 -13.24 8.99
N ASP A 121 -5.59 -13.50 10.25
CA ASP A 121 -5.33 -14.86 10.74
C ASP A 121 -6.56 -15.77 10.62
N ASP A 122 -7.75 -15.25 10.92
CA ASP A 122 -9.02 -15.97 10.78
C ASP A 122 -9.38 -16.22 9.30
N LEU A 123 -8.98 -15.33 8.38
CA LEU A 123 -9.14 -15.54 6.93
C LEU A 123 -8.17 -16.57 6.35
N TRP A 124 -6.95 -16.62 6.89
CA TRP A 124 -5.89 -17.51 6.40
C TRP A 124 -5.97 -18.94 6.97
N SER A 125 -6.61 -19.13 8.12
CA SER A 125 -6.68 -20.45 8.74
C SER A 125 -7.62 -21.38 7.97
N ASP A 126 -7.11 -22.52 7.49
CA ASP A 126 -7.95 -23.68 7.23
C ASP A 126 -8.74 -23.99 8.50
N GLU A 127 -10.07 -24.05 8.42
CA GLU A 127 -10.99 -24.40 9.53
C GLU A 127 -10.64 -25.73 10.22
N THR A 128 -9.70 -26.52 9.67
CA THR A 128 -9.29 -27.83 10.19
C THR A 128 -8.26 -27.81 11.31
N LYS A 129 -7.72 -26.65 11.72
CA LYS A 129 -6.74 -26.58 12.82
C LYS A 129 -7.23 -25.75 14.01
N GLU A 130 -8.30 -26.24 14.63
CA GLU A 130 -8.84 -25.78 15.93
C GLU A 130 -7.95 -26.19 17.13
N GLY A 131 -6.64 -26.25 16.93
CA GLY A 131 -5.68 -26.77 17.90
C GLY A 131 -4.44 -25.90 17.98
N ALA A 132 -4.35 -25.12 19.05
CA ALA A 132 -3.19 -24.35 19.49
C ALA A 132 -2.91 -23.03 18.75
N ARG A 133 -3.50 -21.93 19.25
CA ARG A 133 -2.75 -20.68 19.30
C ARG A 133 -2.99 -19.96 20.63
N LYS A 134 -1.89 -19.74 21.36
CA LYS A 134 -1.87 -18.86 22.54
C LYS A 134 -2.13 -17.44 22.05
N THR A 135 -3.25 -16.88 22.47
CA THR A 135 -3.59 -15.48 22.26
C THR A 135 -2.70 -14.63 23.17
N THR A 136 -1.95 -13.69 22.60
CA THR A 136 -1.41 -12.55 23.34
C THR A 136 -2.56 -11.57 23.53
N ARG A 137 -2.88 -11.28 24.80
CA ARG A 137 -3.94 -10.36 25.22
C ARG A 137 -3.55 -8.94 24.82
N VAL A 138 -4.19 -8.41 23.77
CA VAL A 138 -4.18 -6.97 23.43
C VAL A 138 -5.36 -6.33 24.16
N GLU A 139 -5.12 -5.28 24.93
CA GLU A 139 -6.17 -4.53 25.63
C GLU A 139 -6.57 -3.31 24.80
N PRO A 140 -7.78 -3.26 24.23
CA PRO A 140 -8.16 -2.22 23.28
C PRO A 140 -8.74 -0.98 23.96
N THR A 141 -8.56 0.17 23.31
CA THR A 141 -9.30 1.42 23.56
C THR A 141 -10.55 1.51 22.66
N ALA A 142 -11.59 2.16 23.18
CA ALA A 142 -12.96 2.02 22.71
C ALA A 142 -13.31 2.87 21.48
N THR A 143 -13.16 2.30 20.28
CA THR A 143 -13.88 2.77 19.07
C THR A 143 -14.33 1.56 18.25
N THR A 144 -15.55 1.59 17.72
CA THR A 144 -16.17 0.49 16.98
C THR A 144 -15.33 0.10 15.75
N TYR A 145 -14.70 -1.07 15.78
CA TYR A 145 -13.74 -1.55 14.77
C TYR A 145 -14.33 -2.11 13.46
N TYR A 146 -15.65 -2.01 13.26
CA TYR A 146 -16.34 -2.82 12.25
C TYR A 146 -17.38 -2.01 11.49
N SER A 147 -17.04 -1.64 10.25
CA SER A 147 -18.05 -1.29 9.25
C SER A 147 -18.55 -2.55 8.54
N GLU A 148 -19.73 -2.45 7.92
CA GLU A 148 -20.23 -3.48 7.01
C GLU A 148 -19.27 -3.69 5.82
N ASP A 149 -18.69 -2.60 5.33
CA ASP A 149 -17.72 -2.63 4.22
C ASP A 149 -16.49 -3.47 4.59
N ASP A 150 -16.03 -3.42 5.83
CA ASP A 150 -14.86 -4.19 6.29
C ASP A 150 -15.11 -5.69 6.26
N PHE A 151 -16.34 -6.10 6.52
CA PHE A 151 -16.72 -7.51 6.42
C PHE A 151 -16.79 -7.97 4.96
N LEU A 152 -17.33 -7.14 4.07
CA LEU A 152 -17.40 -7.45 2.64
C LEU A 152 -16.00 -7.54 2.01
N MET A 153 -15.08 -6.65 2.40
CA MET A 153 -13.69 -6.69 1.94
C MET A 153 -12.95 -7.95 2.42
N ASP A 154 -13.17 -8.37 3.67
CA ASP A 154 -12.61 -9.61 4.21
C ASP A 154 -13.11 -10.85 3.44
N LEU A 155 -14.39 -10.87 3.05
CA LEU A 155 -14.95 -11.94 2.23
C LEU A 155 -14.29 -12.01 0.84
N ALA A 156 -14.14 -10.85 0.18
CA ALA A 156 -13.47 -10.74 -1.12
C ALA A 156 -12.01 -11.25 -1.05
N LEU A 157 -11.31 -10.90 0.03
CA LEU A 157 -9.94 -11.32 0.25
C LEU A 157 -9.86 -12.83 0.50
N LYS A 158 -10.80 -13.41 1.26
CA LYS A 158 -10.85 -14.85 1.52
C LYS A 158 -10.97 -15.66 0.23
N GLU A 159 -11.87 -15.27 -0.68
CA GLU A 159 -12.03 -15.93 -1.98
C GLU A 159 -10.73 -15.92 -2.80
N CYS A 160 -10.00 -14.80 -2.76
CA CYS A 160 -8.68 -14.68 -3.40
C CYS A 160 -7.64 -15.59 -2.74
N ILE A 161 -7.60 -15.65 -1.40
CA ILE A 161 -6.71 -16.54 -0.65
C ILE A 161 -6.96 -18.00 -1.02
N GLU A 162 -8.21 -18.45 -0.96
CA GLU A 162 -8.59 -19.84 -1.23
C GLU A 162 -8.20 -20.30 -2.63
N ARG A 163 -8.29 -19.39 -3.62
CA ARG A 163 -7.92 -19.68 -5.00
C ARG A 163 -6.43 -19.95 -5.19
N TYR A 164 -5.57 -19.17 -4.54
CA TYR A 164 -4.12 -19.17 -4.84
C TYR A 164 -3.24 -19.79 -3.75
N GLN A 165 -3.78 -20.04 -2.54
CA GLN A 165 -3.00 -20.63 -1.45
C GLN A 165 -2.62 -22.09 -1.71
N SER A 166 -3.52 -22.87 -2.32
CA SER A 166 -3.33 -24.32 -2.54
C SER A 166 -2.23 -24.62 -3.57
N SER A 167 -2.04 -23.73 -4.55
CA SER A 167 -0.95 -23.79 -5.53
C SER A 167 0.38 -23.23 -4.98
N GLY A 168 0.37 -22.64 -3.78
CA GLY A 168 1.52 -21.98 -3.19
C GLY A 168 1.93 -20.66 -3.88
N MET A 169 1.13 -20.18 -4.83
CA MET A 169 1.41 -18.91 -5.53
C MET A 169 1.22 -17.72 -4.59
N LEU A 170 0.17 -17.74 -3.77
CA LEU A 170 -0.04 -16.76 -2.71
C LEU A 170 0.46 -17.34 -1.38
N THR A 171 1.30 -16.57 -0.69
CA THR A 171 1.84 -16.95 0.61
C THR A 171 1.45 -15.93 1.65
N ARG A 172 1.46 -16.33 2.92
CA ARG A 172 1.09 -15.48 4.05
C ARG A 172 2.11 -14.35 4.30
N LYS A 173 3.37 -14.63 4.00
CA LYS A 173 4.52 -13.78 4.37
C LYS A 173 4.39 -12.31 3.94
N PRO A 174 4.01 -11.98 2.69
CA PRO A 174 3.82 -10.58 2.28
C PRO A 174 2.81 -9.80 3.13
N PHE A 175 1.72 -10.45 3.59
CA PHE A 175 0.72 -9.82 4.45
C PHE A 175 1.29 -9.54 5.85
N ASP A 176 1.95 -10.53 6.45
CA ASP A 176 2.60 -10.37 7.75
C ASP A 176 3.72 -9.30 7.68
N ASP A 177 4.50 -9.27 6.61
CA ASP A 177 5.56 -8.28 6.39
C ASP A 177 4.99 -6.86 6.21
N MET A 178 3.83 -6.72 5.54
CA MET A 178 3.15 -5.44 5.38
C MET A 178 2.65 -4.88 6.71
N VAL A 179 2.00 -5.72 7.52
CA VAL A 179 1.58 -5.32 8.88
C VAL A 179 2.79 -4.92 9.72
N GLN A 180 3.93 -5.61 9.61
CA GLN A 180 5.17 -5.19 10.27
C GLN A 180 5.68 -3.83 9.78
N GLY A 181 5.57 -3.55 8.48
CA GLY A 181 5.88 -2.23 7.91
C GLY A 181 5.03 -1.13 8.54
N MET A 182 3.71 -1.33 8.55
CA MET A 182 2.74 -0.40 9.12
C MET A 182 2.99 -0.17 10.62
N LYS A 183 3.26 -1.23 11.38
CA LYS A 183 3.60 -1.12 12.81
C LYS A 183 4.88 -0.33 13.06
N SER A 184 5.84 -0.36 12.12
CA SER A 184 7.07 0.42 12.28
C SER A 184 6.82 1.93 12.20
N ASP A 185 5.73 2.39 11.57
CA ASP A 185 5.30 3.79 11.55
C ASP A 185 4.50 4.21 12.78
N ALA A 186 4.02 3.25 13.57
CA ALA A 186 3.27 3.47 14.80
C ALA A 186 4.20 3.79 15.98
N VAL A 187 4.98 4.88 15.84
CA VAL A 187 5.90 5.42 16.84
C VAL A 187 5.83 6.96 16.84
N GLU A 188 6.17 7.61 17.96
CA GLU A 188 6.04 9.08 18.12
C GLU A 188 6.87 9.89 17.10
N LYS A 189 8.08 9.41 16.76
CA LYS A 189 8.97 10.05 15.77
C LYS A 189 9.62 8.99 14.91
N ARG A 190 9.07 8.77 13.72
CA ARG A 190 9.65 7.79 12.79
C ARG A 190 10.90 8.36 12.13
N ARG A 191 12.00 7.62 12.20
CA ARG A 191 13.27 7.89 11.49
C ARG A 191 13.75 6.63 10.80
N ILE A 192 14.55 6.81 9.75
CA ILE A 192 15.20 5.75 8.99
C ILE A 192 16.72 5.93 9.12
N ARG A 193 17.40 4.86 9.55
CA ARG A 193 18.83 4.88 9.85
C ARG A 193 19.68 4.99 8.59
N ASP A 194 19.41 4.13 7.62
CA ASP A 194 20.21 3.94 6.40
C ASP A 194 19.36 3.51 5.20
N MET A 195 19.96 3.46 4.01
CA MET A 195 19.27 3.03 2.77
C MET A 195 18.73 1.59 2.87
N ALA A 196 19.39 0.71 3.61
CA ALA A 196 18.92 -0.67 3.74
C ALA A 196 17.62 -0.75 4.56
N GLU A 197 17.49 0.07 5.60
CA GLU A 197 16.24 0.23 6.34
C GLU A 197 15.16 0.91 5.48
N LEU A 198 15.54 1.92 4.68
CA LEU A 198 14.60 2.57 3.75
C LEU A 198 14.01 1.57 2.74
N GLU A 199 14.87 0.75 2.13
CA GLU A 199 14.45 -0.29 1.19
C GLU A 199 13.66 -1.40 1.87
N LEU A 200 14.01 -1.80 3.11
CA LEU A 200 13.23 -2.76 3.88
C LEU A 200 11.83 -2.21 4.19
N TYR A 201 11.75 -0.92 4.53
CA TYR A 201 10.47 -0.23 4.73
C TYR A 201 9.66 -0.22 3.42
N GLY A 202 10.25 0.22 2.30
CA GLY A 202 9.62 0.23 0.98
C GLY A 202 9.18 -1.16 0.51
N TYR A 203 9.98 -2.18 0.77
CA TYR A 203 9.59 -3.58 0.57
C TYR A 203 8.34 -3.92 1.38
N ARG A 204 8.33 -3.64 2.69
CA ARG A 204 7.22 -4.01 3.57
C ARG A 204 5.91 -3.32 3.20
N VAL A 205 5.92 -2.02 2.96
CA VAL A 205 4.66 -1.27 2.75
C VAL A 205 4.18 -1.23 1.30
N ALA A 206 5.04 -1.56 0.32
CA ALA A 206 4.67 -1.52 -1.10
C ALA A 206 5.21 -2.71 -1.91
N GLY A 207 6.44 -3.18 -1.67
CA GLY A 207 6.98 -4.37 -2.35
C GLY A 207 6.16 -5.65 -2.08
N THR A 208 5.60 -5.79 -0.89
CA THR A 208 4.68 -6.86 -0.49
C THR A 208 3.41 -6.88 -1.34
N VAL A 209 2.87 -5.71 -1.72
CA VAL A 209 1.71 -5.59 -2.60
C VAL A 209 2.02 -6.20 -3.98
N GLY A 210 3.21 -5.94 -4.52
CA GLY A 210 3.68 -6.59 -5.74
C GLY A 210 3.66 -8.12 -5.63
N LEU A 211 4.12 -8.67 -4.50
CA LEU A 211 4.08 -10.12 -4.24
C LEU A 211 2.66 -10.67 -4.09
N MET A 212 1.73 -9.89 -3.54
CA MET A 212 0.31 -10.28 -3.43
C MET A 212 -0.40 -10.31 -4.79
N LEU A 213 0.01 -9.45 -5.73
CA LEU A 213 -0.58 -9.36 -7.07
C LEU A 213 -0.03 -10.41 -8.05
N LEU A 214 1.17 -10.95 -7.81
CA LEU A 214 1.79 -11.93 -8.73
C LEU A 214 0.90 -13.13 -9.09
N PRO A 215 0.16 -13.77 -8.16
CA PRO A 215 -0.69 -14.90 -8.51
C PRO A 215 -1.74 -14.54 -9.57
N LEU A 216 -2.33 -13.35 -9.46
CA LEU A 216 -3.34 -12.84 -10.39
C LEU A 216 -2.72 -12.53 -11.75
N LEU A 217 -1.53 -11.91 -11.75
CA LEU A 217 -0.85 -11.51 -12.98
C LEU A 217 -0.24 -12.69 -13.75
N LEU A 218 0.17 -13.75 -13.04
CA LEU A 218 0.80 -14.95 -13.61
C LEU A 218 -0.20 -16.03 -14.00
N THR A 219 -1.42 -16.02 -13.44
CA THR A 219 -2.45 -16.99 -13.82
C THR A 219 -3.00 -16.63 -15.20
N PRO A 220 -2.90 -17.50 -16.21
CA PRO A 220 -3.47 -17.27 -17.54
C PRO A 220 -5.00 -17.09 -17.46
N GLU A 221 -5.58 -16.29 -18.36
CA GLU A 221 -7.04 -16.05 -18.36
C GLU A 221 -7.84 -17.17 -19.01
N ASP A 222 -7.22 -17.93 -19.92
CA ASP A 222 -7.83 -19.05 -20.60
C ASP A 222 -7.09 -20.35 -20.26
N ASP A 223 -7.82 -21.45 -20.03
CA ASP A 223 -7.36 -22.85 -20.05
C ASP A 223 -6.80 -23.28 -21.43
N ALA A 224 -6.45 -22.31 -22.29
CA ALA A 224 -6.03 -22.51 -23.66
C ALA A 224 -4.57 -22.96 -23.70
N ASN A 225 -4.32 -24.21 -23.33
CA ASN A 225 -3.26 -25.06 -23.88
C ASN A 225 -1.87 -24.41 -23.97
N ASP A 226 -1.56 -23.44 -23.11
CA ASP A 226 -0.26 -22.80 -23.12
C ASP A 226 0.68 -23.79 -22.45
N SER A 227 1.34 -24.56 -23.30
CA SER A 227 2.36 -25.55 -22.99
C SER A 227 3.62 -24.94 -22.39
N SER A 228 3.50 -23.81 -21.67
CA SER A 228 4.55 -23.27 -20.82
C SER A 228 4.99 -24.39 -19.88
N SER A 229 6.17 -24.94 -20.16
CA SER A 229 6.84 -25.95 -19.34
C SER A 229 7.23 -25.43 -17.95
N THR A 230 7.03 -24.13 -17.69
CA THR A 230 7.38 -23.47 -16.45
C THR A 230 6.24 -23.63 -15.45
N SER A 231 6.51 -24.31 -14.33
CA SER A 231 5.57 -24.43 -13.23
C SER A 231 5.20 -23.05 -12.66
N ALA A 232 3.98 -22.91 -12.12
CA ALA A 232 3.51 -21.68 -11.48
C ALA A 232 4.47 -21.18 -10.37
N ALA A 233 5.10 -22.10 -9.63
CA ALA A 233 6.08 -21.76 -8.61
C ALA A 233 7.35 -21.11 -9.19
N GLU A 234 7.85 -21.58 -10.34
CA GLU A 234 9.02 -21.00 -10.99
C GLU A 234 8.70 -19.65 -11.64
N ALA A 235 7.49 -19.50 -12.20
CA ALA A 235 7.00 -18.22 -12.71
C ALA A 235 6.94 -17.17 -11.60
N VAL A 236 6.35 -17.52 -10.45
CA VAL A 236 6.34 -16.66 -9.26
C VAL A 236 7.75 -16.30 -8.86
N LYS A 237 8.63 -17.29 -8.67
CA LYS A 237 10.02 -17.08 -8.26
C LYS A 237 10.76 -16.10 -9.18
N THR A 238 10.59 -16.21 -10.49
CA THR A 238 11.24 -15.33 -11.48
C THR A 238 10.68 -13.90 -11.42
N ALA A 239 9.38 -13.74 -11.17
CA ALA A 239 8.73 -12.43 -11.12
C ALA A 239 8.82 -11.73 -9.74
N ARG A 240 9.21 -12.45 -8.68
CA ARG A 240 9.27 -11.94 -7.29
C ARG A 240 10.15 -10.70 -7.15
N GLU A 241 11.41 -10.79 -7.59
CA GLU A 241 12.36 -9.70 -7.40
C GLU A 241 11.94 -8.44 -8.18
N PRO A 242 11.59 -8.51 -9.49
CA PRO A 242 11.05 -7.36 -10.20
C PRO A 242 9.80 -6.75 -9.57
N ALA A 243 8.87 -7.57 -9.07
CA ALA A 243 7.67 -7.10 -8.40
C ALA A 243 8.00 -6.34 -7.10
N THR A 244 8.95 -6.85 -6.30
CA THR A 244 9.42 -6.15 -5.10
C THR A 244 10.18 -4.88 -5.42
N CYS A 245 10.98 -4.86 -6.50
CA CYS A 245 11.67 -3.66 -6.97
C CYS A 245 10.68 -2.57 -7.38
N LEU A 246 9.61 -2.94 -8.10
CA LEU A 246 8.57 -1.99 -8.51
C LEU A 246 7.90 -1.34 -7.29
N GLY A 247 7.41 -2.15 -6.34
CA GLY A 247 6.76 -1.64 -5.14
C GLY A 247 7.71 -0.78 -4.28
N THR A 248 8.95 -1.23 -4.10
CA THR A 248 9.96 -0.48 -3.35
C THR A 248 10.25 0.86 -4.03
N ALA A 249 10.44 0.88 -5.36
CA ALA A 249 10.66 2.12 -6.11
C ALA A 249 9.50 3.12 -5.98
N ILE A 250 8.25 2.63 -6.07
CA ILE A 250 7.05 3.43 -5.85
C ILE A 250 7.11 4.10 -4.48
N GLN A 251 7.44 3.33 -3.43
CA GLN A 251 7.50 3.89 -2.08
C GLN A 251 8.62 4.90 -1.90
N LEU A 252 9.81 4.65 -2.46
CA LEU A 252 10.91 5.61 -2.43
C LEU A 252 10.49 6.94 -3.07
N VAL A 253 9.78 6.89 -4.20
CA VAL A 253 9.27 8.09 -4.86
C VAL A 253 8.16 8.77 -4.04
N ASN A 254 7.25 8.01 -3.43
CA ASN A 254 6.22 8.56 -2.55
C ASN A 254 6.85 9.32 -1.37
N ILE A 255 7.89 8.75 -0.75
CA ILE A 255 8.67 9.38 0.32
C ILE A 255 9.27 10.71 -0.14
N LEU A 256 9.85 10.76 -1.34
CA LEU A 256 10.38 12.01 -1.88
C LEU A 256 9.27 13.03 -2.20
N ARG A 257 8.10 12.55 -2.64
CA ARG A 257 6.97 13.39 -3.04
C ARG A 257 6.21 14.00 -1.87
N ASP A 258 6.03 13.22 -0.82
CA ASP A 258 5.13 13.52 0.28
C ASP A 258 5.89 13.89 1.58
N ALA A 259 7.21 14.11 1.50
CA ALA A 259 8.09 14.37 2.63
C ALA A 259 7.58 15.45 3.61
N THR A 260 6.97 16.53 3.11
CA THR A 260 6.43 17.60 3.96
C THR A 260 5.13 17.18 4.67
N GLN A 261 4.28 16.39 4.01
CA GLN A 261 3.06 15.85 4.63
C GLN A 261 3.41 14.79 5.68
N ASP A 262 4.38 13.92 5.37
CA ASP A 262 4.86 12.90 6.31
C ASP A 262 5.47 13.53 7.57
N ALA A 263 6.23 14.62 7.41
CA ALA A 263 6.82 15.34 8.53
C ALA A 263 5.76 15.93 9.48
N VAL A 264 4.60 16.38 8.97
CA VAL A 264 3.47 16.84 9.79
C VAL A 264 2.92 15.70 10.66
N LEU A 265 3.01 14.45 10.18
CA LEU A 265 2.66 13.25 10.93
C LEU A 265 3.79 12.74 11.84
N GLY A 266 4.89 13.49 11.97
CA GLY A 266 6.05 13.11 12.77
C GLY A 266 6.97 12.08 12.08
N ARG A 267 6.77 11.81 10.79
CA ARG A 267 7.50 10.78 10.03
C ARG A 267 8.52 11.41 9.08
N ILE A 268 9.76 10.95 9.15
CA ILE A 268 10.84 11.37 8.25
C ILE A 268 11.60 10.14 7.81
N TYR A 269 11.67 9.94 6.49
CA TYR A 269 12.16 8.68 5.92
C TYR A 269 13.50 8.80 5.19
N LEU A 270 14.03 10.00 4.95
CA LEU A 270 15.36 10.09 4.35
C LEU A 270 16.40 9.47 5.29
N PRO A 271 17.40 8.74 4.76
CA PRO A 271 18.37 8.05 5.59
C PRO A 271 19.22 9.02 6.43
N THR A 272 19.16 8.84 7.75
CA THR A 272 19.83 9.71 8.73
C THR A 272 21.35 9.68 8.60
N ASP A 273 21.92 8.52 8.29
CA ASP A 273 23.37 8.38 8.06
C ASP A 273 23.86 9.21 6.87
N MET A 274 23.08 9.26 5.78
CA MET A 274 23.36 10.03 4.58
C MET A 274 23.20 11.53 4.85
N LEU A 275 22.16 11.94 5.57
CA LEU A 275 21.96 13.33 5.98
C LEU A 275 23.13 13.83 6.83
N ARG A 276 23.53 13.04 7.83
CA ARG A 276 24.67 13.35 8.69
C ARG A 276 25.98 13.47 7.90
N ALA A 277 26.20 12.58 6.92
CA ALA A 277 27.38 12.65 6.06
C ALA A 277 27.42 13.95 5.23
N GLU A 278 26.27 14.56 4.96
CA GLU A 278 26.13 15.84 4.27
C GLU A 278 26.04 17.05 5.23
N GLY A 279 26.23 16.83 6.55
CA GLY A 279 26.19 17.88 7.57
C GLY A 279 24.77 18.34 7.95
N VAL A 280 23.74 17.56 7.62
CA VAL A 280 22.34 17.85 7.97
C VAL A 280 21.97 17.07 9.24
N THR A 281 21.45 17.77 10.24
CA THR A 281 20.91 17.14 11.47
C THR A 281 19.44 16.77 11.29
N GLU A 282 18.94 15.84 12.13
CA GLU A 282 17.53 15.47 12.12
C GLU A 282 16.63 16.63 12.52
N GLU A 283 17.11 17.51 13.40
CA GLU A 283 16.41 18.73 13.80
C GLU A 283 16.32 19.75 12.66
N ASP A 284 17.40 19.92 11.90
CA ASP A 284 17.43 20.80 10.73
C ASP A 284 16.44 20.32 9.66
N GLU A 285 16.48 19.03 9.32
CA GLU A 285 15.57 18.44 8.34
C GLU A 285 14.12 18.56 8.77
N ALA A 286 13.80 18.16 10.00
CA ALA A 286 12.44 18.25 10.53
C ALA A 286 11.92 19.68 10.49
N LYS A 287 12.76 20.65 10.86
CA LYS A 287 12.43 22.08 10.79
C LYS A 287 12.12 22.50 9.35
N TRP A 288 12.99 22.18 8.39
CA TRP A 288 12.80 22.59 7.00
C TRP A 288 11.54 21.97 6.38
N LEU A 289 11.25 20.70 6.68
CA LEU A 289 10.04 20.02 6.19
C LEU A 289 8.76 20.65 6.76
N LEU A 290 8.75 20.95 8.05
CA LEU A 290 7.59 21.58 8.71
C LEU A 290 7.38 23.03 8.26
N GLU A 291 8.44 23.83 8.12
CA GLU A 291 8.35 25.18 7.57
C GLU A 291 7.86 25.15 6.11
N ALA A 292 8.35 24.20 5.30
CA ALA A 292 7.88 24.00 3.93
C ALA A 292 6.41 23.58 3.87
N ALA A 293 5.93 22.73 4.79
CA ALA A 293 4.54 22.30 4.84
C ALA A 293 3.54 23.47 4.99
N VAL A 294 3.92 24.51 5.75
CA VAL A 294 3.10 25.73 5.97
C VAL A 294 3.40 26.85 4.96
N GLY A 295 4.30 26.64 4.01
CA GLY A 295 4.69 27.64 3.01
C GLY A 295 5.60 28.75 3.53
N GLU A 296 6.26 28.51 4.68
CA GLU A 296 7.26 29.41 5.28
C GLU A 296 8.70 28.89 5.07
N GLY A 297 8.86 27.76 4.37
CA GLY A 297 10.11 27.05 4.18
C GLY A 297 11.20 27.79 3.41
N MET A 298 12.44 27.43 3.72
CA MET A 298 13.63 27.87 3.00
C MET A 298 13.56 27.42 1.54
N SER A 299 13.66 28.36 0.60
CA SER A 299 13.77 28.10 -0.83
C SER A 299 15.02 28.79 -1.38
N PRO A 300 15.97 28.07 -2.01
CA PRO A 300 15.94 26.63 -2.29
C PRO A 300 16.27 25.76 -1.06
N ALA A 301 15.95 24.47 -1.13
CA ALA A 301 16.37 23.48 -0.15
C ALA A 301 17.91 23.45 -0.02
N PRO A 302 18.46 23.20 1.18
CA PRO A 302 19.91 23.13 1.39
C PRO A 302 20.60 22.07 0.53
N ASP A 303 21.82 22.35 0.08
CA ASP A 303 22.53 21.47 -0.87
C ASP A 303 22.81 20.08 -0.30
N GLY A 304 23.13 19.97 1.00
CA GLY A 304 23.33 18.68 1.65
C GLY A 304 22.10 17.79 1.61
N TYR A 305 20.93 18.37 1.89
CA TYR A 305 19.65 17.68 1.81
C TYR A 305 19.31 17.25 0.37
N LYS A 306 19.47 18.15 -0.61
CA LYS A 306 19.24 17.82 -2.04
C LYS A 306 20.13 16.69 -2.54
N ARG A 307 21.39 16.59 -2.06
CA ARG A 307 22.28 15.45 -2.38
C ARG A 307 21.78 14.12 -1.82
N VAL A 308 21.09 14.11 -0.67
CA VAL A 308 20.44 12.89 -0.16
C VAL A 308 19.20 12.54 -0.99
N VAL A 309 18.38 13.53 -1.33
CA VAL A 309 17.23 13.35 -2.25
C VAL A 309 17.69 12.79 -3.59
N GLU A 310 18.81 13.28 -4.13
CA GLU A 310 19.44 12.74 -5.35
C GLU A 310 19.84 11.27 -5.20
N LYS A 311 20.51 10.90 -4.10
CA LYS A 311 20.91 9.50 -3.84
C LYS A 311 19.70 8.56 -3.77
N VAL A 312 18.64 8.95 -3.07
CA VAL A 312 17.38 8.18 -3.01
C VAL A 312 16.69 8.13 -4.37
N SER A 313 16.70 9.24 -5.14
CA SER A 313 16.15 9.28 -6.50
C SER A 313 16.87 8.33 -7.44
N ASN A 314 18.20 8.29 -7.38
CA ASN A 314 19.03 7.39 -8.19
C ASN A 314 18.74 5.93 -7.85
N ARG A 315 18.54 5.61 -6.56
CA ARG A 315 18.10 4.27 -6.16
C ARG A 315 16.71 3.92 -6.68
N GLY A 316 15.79 4.89 -6.68
CA GLY A 316 14.49 4.75 -7.33
C GLY A 316 14.60 4.41 -8.83
N TYR A 317 15.47 5.11 -9.58
CA TYR A 317 15.73 4.79 -10.99
C TYR A 317 16.25 3.37 -11.19
N GLU A 318 17.21 2.92 -10.37
CA GLU A 318 17.75 1.56 -10.43
C GLU A 318 16.66 0.51 -10.23
N LEU A 319 15.83 0.67 -9.20
CA LEU A 319 14.74 -0.27 -8.91
C LEU A 319 13.66 -0.27 -10.01
N LEU A 320 13.33 0.89 -10.57
CA LEU A 320 12.42 0.99 -11.72
C LEU A 320 12.98 0.29 -12.96
N ALA A 321 14.30 0.33 -13.19
CA ALA A 321 14.94 -0.38 -14.30
C ALA A 321 14.82 -1.90 -14.14
N HIS A 322 15.08 -2.43 -12.93
CA HIS A 322 14.92 -3.87 -12.64
C HIS A 322 13.46 -4.32 -12.80
N ALA A 323 12.50 -3.49 -12.38
CA ALA A 323 11.08 -3.75 -12.59
C ALA A 323 10.70 -3.75 -14.08
N GLU A 324 11.25 -2.81 -14.87
CA GLU A 324 11.03 -2.73 -16.31
C GLU A 324 11.57 -3.96 -17.03
N GLU A 325 12.77 -4.45 -16.68
CA GLU A 325 13.33 -5.69 -17.25
C GLU A 325 12.45 -6.91 -16.94
N GLY A 326 11.99 -7.02 -15.69
CA GLY A 326 11.16 -8.12 -15.23
C GLY A 326 9.73 -8.13 -15.74
N ARG A 327 9.26 -7.08 -16.44
CA ARG A 327 7.92 -7.07 -17.06
C ARG A 327 7.72 -8.27 -18.01
N SER A 328 8.80 -8.71 -18.66
CA SER A 328 8.82 -9.85 -19.60
C SER A 328 8.56 -11.21 -18.93
N THR A 329 8.60 -11.27 -17.60
CA THR A 329 8.29 -12.47 -16.82
C THR A 329 6.78 -12.71 -16.68
N LEU A 330 5.96 -11.69 -16.98
CA LEU A 330 4.51 -11.78 -16.90
C LEU A 330 3.92 -12.27 -18.24
N PRO A 331 2.92 -13.17 -18.21
CA PRO A 331 2.28 -13.66 -19.41
C PRO A 331 1.35 -12.61 -20.04
N GLY A 332 1.15 -12.74 -21.34
CA GLY A 332 0.28 -11.87 -22.12
C GLY A 332 0.72 -10.40 -22.12
N PRO A 333 -0.07 -9.51 -22.73
CA PRO A 333 0.34 -8.11 -22.88
C PRO A 333 -0.05 -7.21 -21.70
N PHE A 334 -1.07 -7.58 -20.91
CA PHE A 334 -1.66 -6.68 -19.91
C PHE A 334 -0.84 -6.53 -18.64
N GLY A 335 -0.29 -7.61 -18.10
CA GLY A 335 0.65 -7.56 -16.97
C GLY A 335 1.87 -6.69 -17.27
N PRO A 336 2.59 -6.93 -18.40
CA PRO A 336 3.70 -6.08 -18.82
C PRO A 336 3.30 -4.62 -19.04
N LEU A 337 2.10 -4.36 -19.60
CA LEU A 337 1.57 -3.00 -19.78
C LEU A 337 1.32 -2.29 -18.45
N LEU A 338 0.71 -2.98 -17.48
CA LEU A 338 0.48 -2.45 -16.14
C LEU A 338 1.81 -2.02 -15.50
N VAL A 339 2.79 -2.92 -15.48
CA VAL A 339 4.14 -2.63 -14.96
C VAL A 339 4.75 -1.43 -15.68
N GLN A 340 4.68 -1.39 -17.01
CA GLN A 340 5.28 -0.31 -17.78
C GLN A 340 4.62 1.05 -17.53
N VAL A 341 3.30 1.12 -17.43
CA VAL A 341 2.58 2.37 -17.13
C VAL A 341 3.06 2.93 -15.79
N ILE A 342 3.15 2.09 -14.77
CA ILE A 342 3.65 2.50 -13.45
C ILE A 342 5.11 2.95 -13.54
N VAL A 343 5.97 2.19 -14.22
CA VAL A 343 7.39 2.57 -14.41
C VAL A 343 7.53 3.95 -15.05
N GLU A 344 6.78 4.24 -16.12
CA GLU A 344 6.83 5.53 -16.80
C GLU A 344 6.32 6.68 -15.93
N LEU A 345 5.22 6.46 -15.18
CA LEU A 345 4.65 7.49 -14.29
C LEU A 345 5.63 7.89 -13.18
N TYR A 346 6.27 6.91 -12.55
CA TYR A 346 7.21 7.16 -11.46
C TYR A 346 8.58 7.65 -11.98
N ARG A 347 8.98 7.26 -13.19
CA ARG A 347 10.14 7.83 -13.87
C ARG A 347 9.97 9.31 -14.18
N ASP A 348 8.80 9.70 -14.69
CA ASP A 348 8.48 11.11 -14.98
C ASP A 348 8.53 11.98 -13.72
N TYR A 349 8.18 11.40 -12.57
CA TYR A 349 8.32 12.09 -11.29
C TYR A 349 9.79 12.39 -10.98
N LEU A 350 10.64 11.36 -11.04
CA LEU A 350 12.06 11.49 -10.77
C LEU A 350 12.74 12.45 -11.75
N GLU A 351 12.32 12.45 -13.03
CA GLU A 351 12.83 13.38 -14.03
C GLU A 351 12.44 14.83 -13.73
N GLU A 352 11.20 15.06 -13.28
CA GLU A 352 10.76 16.39 -12.84
C GLU A 352 11.51 16.85 -11.59
N LEU A 353 11.75 15.95 -10.64
CA LEU A 353 12.52 16.25 -9.43
C LEU A 353 13.98 16.58 -9.78
N LYS A 354 14.60 15.82 -10.70
CA LYS A 354 15.93 16.11 -11.24
C LYS A 354 15.98 17.46 -11.95
N ARG A 355 14.95 17.81 -12.74
CA ARG A 355 14.83 19.12 -13.41
C ARG A 355 14.78 20.28 -12.41
N ARG A 356 14.27 20.04 -11.20
CA ARG A 356 14.25 20.99 -10.08
C ARG A 356 15.56 21.00 -9.26
N GLY A 357 16.58 20.26 -9.69
CA GLY A 357 17.83 20.13 -8.95
C GLY A 357 17.66 19.35 -7.65
N TYR A 358 16.75 18.37 -7.63
CA TYR A 358 16.43 17.54 -6.46
C TYR A 358 15.83 18.30 -5.28
N ASP A 359 15.26 19.47 -5.55
CA ASP A 359 14.50 20.23 -4.56
C ASP A 359 13.04 19.74 -4.52
N ASN A 360 12.72 18.89 -3.53
CA ASN A 360 11.36 18.44 -3.23
C ASN A 360 10.66 19.33 -2.18
N LEU A 361 11.28 20.42 -1.74
CA LEU A 361 10.70 21.38 -0.80
C LEU A 361 10.11 22.61 -1.49
N GLN A 362 10.38 22.84 -2.77
CA GLN A 362 9.80 23.94 -3.54
C GLN A 362 8.43 23.59 -4.15
N GLY A 363 7.41 24.36 -3.77
CA GLY A 363 6.11 24.40 -4.42
C GLY A 363 6.23 24.97 -5.84
N GLY A 364 5.48 24.43 -6.80
CA GLY A 364 5.51 24.95 -8.18
C GLY A 364 5.15 26.44 -8.21
N SER A 365 5.90 27.24 -8.97
CA SER A 365 5.65 28.68 -9.19
C SER A 365 4.21 28.92 -9.66
N GLY A 366 3.29 29.23 -8.75
CA GLY A 366 1.89 29.49 -9.07
C GLY A 366 0.86 29.34 -7.94
N SER A 367 1.22 28.84 -6.75
CA SER A 367 0.23 28.63 -5.68
C SER A 367 -0.05 29.90 -4.86
N ASN A 368 -1.32 30.29 -4.80
CA ASN A 368 -1.86 31.21 -3.80
C ASN A 368 -1.49 30.74 -2.38
N LYS A 369 -1.21 31.69 -1.48
CA LYS A 369 -0.86 31.47 -0.06
C LYS A 369 -1.81 30.45 0.60
N GLY A 370 -1.23 29.33 1.05
CA GLY A 370 -1.89 28.32 1.88
C GLY A 370 -1.76 26.92 1.32
N THR A 371 -0.76 26.16 1.80
CA THR A 371 -0.37 24.78 1.41
C THR A 371 0.53 24.70 0.17
N MET A 372 1.74 24.19 0.35
CA MET A 372 2.63 23.88 -0.78
C MET A 372 2.05 22.74 -1.61
N ASP A 373 1.96 22.98 -2.92
CA ASP A 373 1.48 21.99 -3.87
C ASP A 373 2.61 20.98 -4.14
N ARG A 374 2.36 19.69 -3.86
CA ARG A 374 3.27 18.55 -4.11
C ARG A 374 3.93 18.68 -5.48
N VAL A 375 5.12 18.11 -5.65
CA VAL A 375 5.67 17.93 -7.01
C VAL A 375 4.66 17.08 -7.80
N LYS A 376 3.93 17.74 -8.72
CA LYS A 376 2.85 17.12 -9.49
C LYS A 376 3.32 16.93 -10.92
N ILE A 377 3.04 15.74 -11.44
CA ILE A 377 3.04 15.48 -12.88
C ILE A 377 1.69 15.92 -13.43
N SER A 378 1.68 16.73 -14.50
CA SER A 378 0.44 17.16 -15.15
C SER A 378 -0.30 15.97 -15.78
N GLY A 379 -1.63 16.07 -15.92
CA GLY A 379 -2.42 15.03 -16.61
C GLY A 379 -1.91 14.75 -18.03
N LEU A 380 -1.46 15.78 -18.75
CA LEU A 380 -0.84 15.58 -20.07
C LEU A 380 0.41 14.67 -20.01
N ARG A 381 1.27 14.84 -19.01
CA ARG A 381 2.47 14.00 -18.86
C ARG A 381 2.12 12.57 -18.46
N LYS A 382 1.14 12.40 -17.58
CA LYS A 382 0.64 11.06 -17.22
C LYS A 382 0.00 10.33 -18.42
N ALA A 383 -0.70 11.06 -19.30
CA ALA A 383 -1.19 10.52 -20.56
C ALA A 383 -0.05 10.16 -21.52
N GLN A 384 0.99 11.00 -21.61
CA GLN A 384 2.21 10.70 -22.37
C GLN A 384 2.94 9.46 -21.84
N ALA A 385 3.04 9.30 -20.52
CA ALA A 385 3.61 8.11 -19.89
C ALA A 385 2.84 6.85 -20.29
N SER A 386 1.51 6.90 -20.29
CA SER A 386 0.65 5.80 -20.73
C SER A 386 0.87 5.45 -22.21
N LEU A 387 1.01 6.46 -23.09
CA LEU A 387 1.31 6.25 -24.50
C LEU A 387 2.71 5.66 -24.73
N ARG A 388 3.73 6.14 -24.00
CA ARG A 388 5.09 5.57 -24.06
C ARG A 388 5.09 4.11 -23.59
N ALA A 389 4.33 3.80 -22.55
CA ALA A 389 4.18 2.44 -22.05
C ALA A 389 3.59 1.50 -23.11
N ILE A 390 2.48 1.90 -23.74
CA ILE A 390 1.87 1.15 -24.84
C ILE A 390 2.87 0.93 -25.97
N ALA A 391 3.54 2.00 -26.43
CA ALA A 391 4.51 1.90 -27.51
C ALA A 391 5.65 0.92 -27.18
N LYS A 392 6.21 0.98 -25.96
CA LYS A 392 7.28 0.07 -25.53
C LYS A 392 6.82 -1.39 -25.49
N VAL A 393 5.64 -1.67 -24.95
CA VAL A 393 5.13 -3.05 -24.86
C VAL A 393 4.79 -3.60 -26.25
N LEU A 394 4.24 -2.78 -27.14
CA LEU A 394 3.97 -3.16 -28.53
C LEU A 394 5.24 -3.40 -29.36
N ILE A 395 6.35 -2.73 -29.04
CA ILE A 395 7.64 -2.92 -29.73
C ILE A 395 8.30 -4.22 -29.25
N ASP A 396 8.27 -4.50 -27.95
CA ASP A 396 8.92 -5.67 -27.35
C ASP A 396 8.12 -6.95 -27.54
N SER A 397 6.79 -6.86 -27.42
CA SER A 397 5.91 -7.97 -27.74
C SER A 397 5.67 -7.95 -29.25
N LYS A 398 6.04 -9.01 -29.97
CA LYS A 398 5.53 -9.26 -31.35
C LYS A 398 4.00 -9.53 -31.36
N GLN A 399 3.25 -9.02 -30.39
CA GLN A 399 1.83 -9.28 -30.17
C GLN A 399 1.02 -7.99 -30.39
N THR A 400 0.22 -7.98 -31.45
CA THR A 400 -0.72 -6.91 -31.83
C THR A 400 -1.99 -6.86 -30.96
N SER A 401 -2.13 -7.73 -29.96
CA SER A 401 -3.39 -7.96 -29.22
C SER A 401 -3.84 -6.81 -28.32
N ILE A 402 -2.96 -5.88 -27.92
CA ILE A 402 -3.33 -4.68 -27.14
C ILE A 402 -4.30 -3.79 -27.93
N LEU A 403 -4.22 -3.80 -29.26
CA LEU A 403 -5.09 -3.01 -30.14
C LEU A 403 -6.51 -3.61 -30.30
N ILE A 404 -6.79 -4.77 -29.70
CA ILE A 404 -8.04 -5.51 -29.93
C ILE A 404 -9.11 -5.18 -28.87
N GLN A 405 -8.74 -4.71 -27.68
CA GLN A 405 -9.70 -4.42 -26.60
C GLN A 405 -10.13 -2.95 -26.51
N PHE A 406 -9.40 -2.05 -27.18
CA PHE A 406 -9.82 -0.68 -27.43
C PHE A 406 -10.00 -0.53 -28.93
N ASP A 407 -11.24 -0.32 -29.39
CA ASP A 407 -11.57 -0.16 -30.82
C ASP A 407 -10.73 0.96 -31.48
N SER A 408 -10.21 1.89 -30.67
CA SER A 408 -9.24 2.90 -31.08
C SER A 408 -8.47 3.54 -29.91
N LEU A 409 -7.34 4.21 -30.21
CA LEU A 409 -6.69 5.17 -29.30
C LEU A 409 -7.68 6.28 -28.84
N SER A 410 -8.74 6.54 -29.60
CA SER A 410 -9.76 7.53 -29.26
C SER A 410 -10.75 7.07 -28.19
N ASP A 411 -10.82 5.77 -27.86
CA ASP A 411 -11.58 5.25 -26.71
C ASP A 411 -10.72 5.20 -25.44
N PHE A 412 -9.41 5.10 -25.60
CA PHE A 412 -8.43 5.04 -24.51
C PHE A 412 -8.12 6.43 -23.91
N LEU A 413 -7.87 7.43 -24.76
CA LEU A 413 -7.51 8.79 -24.32
C LEU A 413 -8.57 9.49 -23.44
N PRO A 414 -9.89 9.36 -23.71
CA PRO A 414 -10.93 9.91 -22.83
C PRO A 414 -10.95 9.26 -21.45
N GLN A 415 -10.55 7.99 -21.31
CA GLN A 415 -10.44 7.36 -20.00
C GLN A 415 -9.29 7.97 -19.19
N LEU A 416 -8.13 8.20 -19.80
CA LEU A 416 -7.01 8.90 -19.13
C LEU A 416 -7.44 10.28 -18.63
N TYR A 417 -8.15 11.03 -19.47
CA TYR A 417 -8.68 12.35 -19.09
C TYR A 417 -9.73 12.27 -17.96
N LYS A 418 -10.64 11.28 -18.00
CA LYS A 418 -11.69 11.06 -17.00
C LYS A 418 -11.13 10.81 -15.59
N TYR A 419 -9.98 10.14 -15.47
CA TYR A 419 -9.35 9.82 -14.18
C TYR A 419 -8.27 10.80 -13.73
N LYS A 420 -8.10 11.94 -14.42
CA LYS A 420 -7.01 12.90 -14.17
C LYS A 420 -5.62 12.23 -14.20
N LEU A 421 -5.52 11.21 -15.04
CA LEU A 421 -4.29 10.58 -15.50
C LEU A 421 -3.76 11.33 -16.72
#